data_AF-A0A538F2H1-F1
#
_entry.id   AF-A0A538F2H1-F1
#
_cell.length_a   1.000
_cell.length_b   1.000
_cell.length_c   1.000
_cell.angle_alpha   90.00
_cell.angle_beta   90.00
_cell.angle_gamma   90.00
#
_symmetry.space_group_name_H-M   'P 1'
#
loop_
_entity.id
_entity.type
_entity.pdbx_description
1 polymer ?
#
loop_
_entity_poly.entity_id
_entity_poly.type
_entity_poly.pdbx_seq_one_letter_code
_entity_poly.pdbx_strand_id
1 'polypeptide(L)'
;MWEWYRIGLSLGLGIAIGGALSAALAPRRVLLAVVAIGAAAASAALGYWAIGGWHEAVSGGAGGFLGAVAAGAVVGGALGRGGTRGGTAALVVVAALGFAALAFVPAVGYLEAAALPVLAVRAQRRRPGRYAGLRSLARD
;
A
#
# COMPACT_ATOMS: atom_id res chain seq x y z
N MET A 1 7.05 -20.57 -16.93
CA MET A 1 7.78 -19.29 -16.78
C MET A 1 6.84 -18.10 -16.90
N TRP A 2 6.06 -18.03 -17.99
CA TRP A 2 5.07 -16.98 -18.26
C TRP A 2 3.97 -16.82 -17.19
N GLU A 3 3.42 -17.93 -16.71
CA GLU A 3 2.35 -17.90 -15.68
C GLU A 3 2.82 -17.34 -14.33
N TRP A 4 4.00 -17.76 -13.87
CA TRP A 4 4.56 -17.24 -12.61
C TRP A 4 4.85 -15.73 -12.69
N TYR A 5 5.33 -15.27 -13.84
CA TYR A 5 5.53 -13.85 -14.09
C TYR A 5 4.21 -13.06 -14.04
N ARG A 6 3.13 -13.55 -14.68
CA ARG A 6 1.81 -12.88 -14.68
C ARG A 6 1.19 -12.78 -13.29
N ILE A 7 1.32 -13.83 -12.48
CA ILE A 7 0.84 -13.81 -11.09
C ILE A 7 1.63 -12.78 -10.27
N GLY A 8 2.96 -12.73 -10.42
CA GLY A 8 3.81 -11.74 -9.76
C GLY A 8 3.50 -10.30 -10.20
N LEU A 9 3.34 -10.09 -11.49
CA LEU A 9 2.95 -8.80 -12.07
C LEU A 9 1.60 -8.33 -11.53
N SER A 10 0.58 -9.20 -11.53
CA SER A 10 -0.75 -8.88 -11.00
C SER A 10 -0.70 -8.52 -9.51
N LEU A 11 0.07 -9.28 -8.72
CA LEU A 11 0.28 -9.02 -7.30
C LEU A 11 0.90 -7.64 -7.03
N GLY A 12 1.97 -7.29 -7.77
CA GLY A 12 2.65 -5.99 -7.65
C GLY A 12 1.78 -4.81 -8.13
N LEU A 13 1.06 -4.99 -9.24
CA LEU A 13 0.09 -3.98 -9.71
C LEU A 13 -1.05 -3.77 -8.70
N GLY A 14 -1.57 -4.85 -8.12
CA GLY A 14 -2.55 -4.77 -7.04
C GLY A 14 -2.02 -3.95 -5.87
N ILE A 15 -0.80 -4.22 -5.42
CA ILE A 15 -0.13 -3.47 -4.35
C ILE A 15 -0.10 -1.96 -4.65
N ALA A 16 0.31 -1.59 -5.86
CA ALA A 16 0.36 -0.20 -6.29
C ALA A 16 -1.04 0.45 -6.30
N ILE A 17 -2.04 -0.23 -6.85
CA ILE A 17 -3.43 0.26 -6.93
C ILE A 17 -4.00 0.45 -5.52
N GLY A 18 -3.86 -0.54 -4.65
CA GLY A 18 -4.31 -0.45 -3.27
C GLY A 18 -3.63 0.68 -2.51
N GLY A 19 -2.33 0.83 -2.70
CA GLY A 19 -1.54 1.91 -2.11
C GLY A 19 -2.03 3.29 -2.56
N ALA A 20 -2.22 3.48 -3.87
CA ALA A 20 -2.70 4.71 -4.46
C ALA A 20 -4.13 5.06 -4.01
N LEU A 21 -5.05 4.09 -3.97
CA LEU A 21 -6.42 4.30 -3.50
C LEU A 21 -6.46 4.72 -2.02
N SER A 22 -5.65 4.08 -1.18
CA SER A 22 -5.56 4.43 0.25
C SER A 22 -4.95 5.83 0.45
N ALA A 23 -4.03 6.24 -0.42
CA ALA A 23 -3.48 7.59 -0.44
C ALA A 23 -4.50 8.65 -0.87
N ALA A 24 -5.22 8.38 -1.97
CA ALA A 24 -6.20 9.31 -2.54
C ALA A 24 -7.41 9.51 -1.62
N LEU A 25 -7.94 8.42 -1.05
CA LEU A 25 -9.10 8.48 -0.17
C LEU A 25 -8.73 8.87 1.26
N ALA A 26 -7.45 8.75 1.63
CA ALA A 26 -6.94 8.98 2.98
C ALA A 26 -7.90 8.50 4.08
N PRO A 27 -8.35 7.22 4.01
CA PRO A 27 -9.51 6.79 4.77
C PRO A 27 -9.23 6.87 6.27
N ARG A 28 -10.23 7.36 7.01
CA ARG A 28 -10.26 7.20 8.47
C ARG A 28 -10.19 5.71 8.81
N ARG A 29 -9.74 5.38 10.03
CA ARG A 29 -9.60 3.97 10.48
C ARG A 29 -10.85 3.12 10.22
N VAL A 30 -12.03 3.71 10.37
CA VAL A 30 -13.33 3.06 10.14
C VAL A 30 -13.57 2.72 8.66
N LEU A 31 -13.03 3.52 7.73
CA LEU A 31 -13.21 3.34 6.29
C LEU A 31 -12.08 2.52 5.64
N LEU A 32 -11.01 2.20 6.37
CA LEU A 32 -9.89 1.43 5.83
C LEU A 32 -10.32 0.04 5.32
N ALA A 33 -11.22 -0.63 6.04
CA ALA A 33 -11.74 -1.92 5.62
C ALA A 33 -12.48 -1.81 4.27
N VAL A 34 -13.32 -0.78 4.10
CA VAL A 34 -14.05 -0.53 2.86
C VAL A 34 -13.08 -0.26 1.71
N VAL A 35 -12.06 0.58 1.94
CA VAL A 35 -11.04 0.88 0.91
C VAL A 35 -10.22 -0.36 0.57
N ALA A 36 -9.84 -1.18 1.55
CA ALA A 36 -9.08 -2.39 1.31
C ALA A 36 -9.89 -3.44 0.53
N ILE A 37 -11.17 -3.61 0.86
CA ILE A 37 -12.09 -4.49 0.11
C ILE A 37 -12.30 -3.96 -1.30
N GLY A 38 -12.56 -2.65 -1.46
CA GLY A 38 -12.72 -2.03 -2.77
C GLY A 38 -11.47 -2.12 -3.64
N ALA A 39 -10.29 -1.90 -3.06
CA ALA A 39 -9.01 -2.06 -3.74
C ALA A 39 -8.75 -3.52 -4.14
N ALA A 40 -9.08 -4.48 -3.28
CA ALA A 40 -8.97 -5.90 -3.59
C ALA A 40 -9.89 -6.26 -4.78
N ALA A 41 -11.15 -5.81 -4.74
CA ALA A 41 -12.10 -6.07 -5.82
C ALA A 41 -11.67 -5.42 -7.15
N ALA A 42 -11.23 -4.16 -7.12
CA ALA A 42 -10.77 -3.44 -8.30
C ALA A 42 -9.52 -4.10 -8.92
N SER A 43 -8.56 -4.47 -8.08
CA SER A 43 -7.32 -5.10 -8.52
C SER A 43 -7.54 -6.55 -9.00
N ALA A 44 -8.47 -7.29 -8.37
CA ALA A 44 -8.87 -8.61 -8.83
C ALA A 44 -9.57 -8.54 -10.19
N ALA A 45 -10.49 -7.59 -10.37
CA ALA A 45 -11.14 -7.36 -11.65
C ALA A 45 -10.11 -7.05 -12.75
N LEU A 46 -9.13 -6.20 -12.45
CA LEU A 46 -8.04 -5.90 -13.39
C LEU A 46 -7.16 -7.12 -13.70
N GLY A 47 -6.79 -7.92 -12.70
CA GLY A 47 -6.03 -9.15 -12.91
C GLY A 47 -6.78 -10.16 -13.78
N TYR A 48 -8.09 -10.32 -13.55
CA TYR A 48 -8.95 -11.19 -14.34
C TYR A 48 -9.07 -10.72 -15.79
N TRP A 49 -9.47 -9.46 -15.99
CA TRP A 49 -9.82 -8.91 -17.31
C TRP A 49 -8.62 -8.53 -18.17
N ALA A 50 -7.56 -7.97 -17.58
CA ALA A 50 -6.45 -7.42 -18.34
C ALA A 50 -5.26 -8.38 -18.47
N ILE A 51 -5.03 -9.25 -17.47
CA ILE A 51 -3.81 -10.06 -17.42
C ILE A 51 -4.10 -11.49 -17.85
N GLY A 52 -5.24 -12.07 -17.46
CA GLY A 52 -5.84 -13.20 -18.18
C GLY A 52 -6.01 -14.49 -17.40
N GLY A 53 -6.62 -14.42 -16.21
CA GLY A 53 -7.05 -15.63 -15.52
C GLY A 53 -7.48 -15.45 -14.06
N TRP A 54 -7.89 -16.58 -13.46
CA TRP A 54 -8.33 -16.63 -12.07
C TRP A 54 -7.14 -16.45 -11.10
N HIS A 55 -5.96 -16.99 -11.44
CA HIS A 55 -4.76 -16.86 -10.61
C HIS A 55 -4.31 -15.39 -10.49
N GLU A 56 -4.43 -14.63 -11.57
CA GLU A 56 -4.12 -13.22 -11.67
C GLU A 56 -5.14 -12.38 -10.90
N ALA A 57 -6.42 -12.75 -10.91
CA ALA A 57 -7.42 -12.04 -10.11
C ALA A 57 -7.20 -12.25 -8.59
N VAL A 58 -6.90 -13.48 -8.16
CA VAL A 58 -6.63 -13.76 -6.74
C VAL A 58 -5.38 -13.03 -6.26
N SER A 59 -4.30 -13.10 -7.03
CA SER A 59 -3.04 -12.40 -6.71
C SER A 59 -3.18 -10.89 -6.78
N GLY A 60 -3.83 -10.34 -7.80
CA GLY A 60 -4.12 -8.91 -7.91
C GLY A 60 -4.98 -8.41 -6.76
N GLY A 61 -6.01 -9.18 -6.38
CA GLY A 61 -6.85 -8.87 -5.22
C GLY A 61 -6.09 -8.88 -3.90
N ALA A 62 -5.26 -9.90 -3.67
CA ALA A 62 -4.40 -9.99 -2.48
C ALA A 62 -3.42 -8.80 -2.42
N GLY A 63 -2.83 -8.43 -3.56
CA GLY A 63 -1.97 -7.27 -3.69
C GLY A 63 -2.71 -5.97 -3.36
N GLY A 64 -3.88 -5.76 -3.97
CA GLY A 64 -4.78 -4.64 -3.71
C GLY A 64 -5.11 -4.44 -2.24
N PHE A 65 -5.45 -5.54 -1.57
CA PHE A 65 -5.74 -5.54 -0.14
C PHE A 65 -4.51 -5.13 0.69
N LEU A 66 -3.38 -5.82 0.47
CA LEU A 66 -2.14 -5.58 1.24
C LEU A 66 -1.61 -4.15 1.02
N GLY A 67 -1.62 -3.68 -0.23
CA GLY A 67 -1.23 -2.32 -0.60
C GLY A 67 -2.09 -1.27 0.10
N ALA A 68 -3.41 -1.46 0.12
CA ALA A 68 -4.33 -0.54 0.77
C ALA A 68 -4.15 -0.46 2.29
N VAL A 69 -3.96 -1.60 2.94
CA VAL A 69 -3.73 -1.68 4.40
C VAL A 69 -2.38 -1.07 4.77
N ALA A 70 -1.31 -1.42 4.04
CA ALA A 70 0.04 -0.91 4.30
C ALA A 70 0.11 0.61 4.10
N ALA A 71 -0.36 1.11 2.96
CA ALA A 71 -0.38 2.55 2.68
C ALA A 71 -1.31 3.29 3.64
N GLY A 72 -2.46 2.71 4.00
CA GLY A 72 -3.41 3.30 4.93
C GLY A 72 -2.81 3.54 6.32
N ALA A 73 -1.99 2.60 6.81
CA ALA A 73 -1.25 2.75 8.05
C ALA A 73 -0.21 3.89 7.99
N VAL A 74 0.44 4.09 6.84
CA VAL A 74 1.42 5.15 6.61
C VAL A 74 0.73 6.51 6.51
N VAL A 75 -0.32 6.62 5.69
CA VAL A 75 -1.13 7.85 5.48
C VAL A 75 -1.79 8.29 6.78
N GLY A 76 -2.47 7.37 7.47
CA GLY A 76 -3.09 7.67 8.77
C GLY A 76 -2.07 8.09 9.83
N GLY A 77 -0.88 7.51 9.81
CA GLY A 77 0.23 7.92 10.65
C GLY A 77 0.77 9.32 10.31
N ALA A 78 0.89 9.65 9.03
CA ALA A 78 1.38 10.95 8.57
C ALA A 78 0.38 12.08 8.88
N LEU A 79 -0.90 11.86 8.62
CA LEU A 79 -1.97 12.83 8.91
C LEU A 79 -2.13 13.04 10.43
N GLY A 80 -2.01 11.98 11.23
CA GLY A 80 -2.03 12.10 12.70
C GLY A 80 -0.87 12.92 13.29
N ARG A 81 0.21 13.12 12.52
CA ARG A 81 1.39 13.92 12.88
C ARG A 81 1.34 15.35 12.34
N GLY A 82 0.22 15.78 11.74
CA GLY A 82 0.07 17.12 11.17
C GLY A 82 0.49 17.23 9.70
N GLY A 83 0.70 16.11 9.00
CA GLY A 83 0.91 16.12 7.54
C GLY A 83 -0.32 16.58 6.77
N THR A 84 -0.12 17.17 5.59
CA THR A 84 -1.22 17.61 4.71
C THR A 84 -1.73 16.47 3.85
N ARG A 85 -3.05 16.39 3.62
CA ARG A 85 -3.66 15.34 2.78
C ARG A 85 -3.04 15.30 1.39
N GLY A 86 -2.97 16.44 0.71
CA GLY A 86 -2.41 16.53 -0.64
C GLY A 86 -0.95 16.10 -0.72
N GLY A 87 -0.09 16.59 0.20
CA GLY A 87 1.33 16.23 0.20
C GLY A 87 1.56 14.74 0.49
N THR A 88 0.84 14.18 1.47
CA THR A 88 0.93 12.74 1.77
C THR A 88 0.40 11.87 0.63
N ALA A 89 -0.69 12.28 -0.01
CA ALA A 89 -1.26 11.57 -1.15
C ALA A 89 -0.28 11.57 -2.33
N ALA A 90 0.30 12.73 -2.65
CA ALA A 90 1.27 12.85 -3.74
C ALA A 90 2.49 11.93 -3.54
N LEU A 91 3.10 11.93 -2.35
CA LEU A 91 4.25 11.08 -2.05
C LEU A 91 3.93 9.59 -2.14
N VAL A 92 2.78 9.17 -1.62
CA VAL A 92 2.39 7.76 -1.67
C VAL A 92 2.00 7.33 -3.07
N VAL A 93 1.39 8.21 -3.88
CA VAL A 93 1.11 7.93 -5.30
C VAL A 93 2.42 7.79 -6.08
N VAL A 94 3.40 8.66 -5.87
CA VAL A 94 4.73 8.52 -6.49
C VAL A 94 5.40 7.19 -6.09
N ALA A 95 5.32 6.82 -4.81
CA ALA A 95 5.82 5.52 -4.36
C ALA A 95 5.06 4.35 -5.01
N ALA A 96 3.73 4.45 -5.13
CA ALA A 96 2.89 3.45 -5.79
C ALA A 96 3.25 3.28 -7.28
N LEU A 97 3.57 4.38 -7.98
CA LEU A 97 4.08 4.31 -9.35
C LEU A 97 5.43 3.58 -9.41
N GLY A 98 6.30 3.80 -8.41
CA GLY A 98 7.55 3.06 -8.27
C GLY A 98 7.32 1.54 -8.14
N PHE A 99 6.38 1.13 -7.28
CA PHE A 99 5.98 -0.29 -7.15
C PHE A 99 5.35 -0.84 -8.43
N ALA A 100 4.50 -0.06 -9.11
CA ALA A 100 3.92 -0.47 -10.39
C ALA A 100 5.00 -0.70 -11.46
N ALA A 101 6.03 0.15 -11.51
CA ALA A 101 7.17 -0.03 -12.42
C ALA A 101 8.00 -1.26 -12.05
N LEU A 102 8.25 -1.48 -10.76
CA LEU A 102 8.97 -2.64 -10.24
C LEU A 102 8.24 -3.96 -10.50
N ALA A 103 6.90 -3.96 -10.57
CA ALA A 103 6.11 -5.14 -10.86
C ALA A 103 6.40 -5.76 -12.26
N PHE A 104 6.92 -4.96 -13.21
CA PHE A 104 7.37 -5.46 -14.51
C PHE A 104 8.70 -6.23 -14.44
N VAL A 105 9.44 -6.12 -13.32
CA VAL A 105 10.64 -6.92 -13.08
C VAL A 105 10.21 -8.29 -12.56
N PRO A 106 10.63 -9.40 -13.22
CA PRO A 106 10.27 -10.75 -12.78
C PRO A 106 10.62 -11.00 -11.31
N ALA A 107 9.75 -11.75 -10.62
CA ALA A 107 9.84 -12.08 -9.19
C ALA A 107 9.72 -10.90 -8.20
N VAL A 108 9.81 -9.64 -8.62
CA VAL A 108 9.77 -8.49 -7.71
C VAL A 108 8.39 -8.30 -7.07
N GLY A 109 7.30 -8.58 -7.78
CA GLY A 109 5.95 -8.53 -7.18
C GLY A 109 5.77 -9.46 -5.97
N TYR A 110 6.46 -10.60 -5.93
CA TYR A 110 6.49 -11.49 -4.76
C TYR A 110 7.26 -10.90 -3.59
N LEU A 111 8.40 -10.27 -3.89
CA LEU A 111 9.21 -9.57 -2.89
C LEU A 111 8.44 -8.40 -2.27
N GLU A 112 7.70 -7.65 -3.08
CA GLU A 112 6.85 -6.56 -2.62
C GLU A 112 5.79 -7.06 -1.65
N ALA A 113 5.10 -8.16 -1.99
CA ALA A 113 4.08 -8.76 -1.14
C ALA A 113 4.60 -9.22 0.22
N ALA A 114 5.84 -9.70 0.29
CA ALA A 114 6.49 -10.10 1.54
C ALA A 114 7.09 -8.90 2.30
N ALA A 115 7.73 -7.96 1.60
CA ALA A 115 8.47 -6.86 2.21
C ALA A 115 7.56 -5.74 2.73
N LEU A 116 6.50 -5.39 2.00
CA LEU A 116 5.60 -4.31 2.38
C LEU A 116 4.95 -4.45 3.76
N PRO A 117 4.37 -5.60 4.16
CA PRO A 117 3.82 -5.75 5.51
C PRO A 117 4.91 -5.60 6.58
N VAL A 118 6.11 -6.13 6.35
CA VAL A 118 7.24 -6.00 7.26
C VAL A 118 7.68 -4.53 7.40
N LEU A 119 7.79 -3.82 6.29
CA LEU A 119 8.15 -2.40 6.26
C LEU A 119 7.08 -1.55 6.92
N ALA A 120 5.80 -1.84 6.69
CA ALA A 120 4.69 -1.15 7.33
C ALA A 120 4.73 -1.32 8.86
N VAL A 121 4.92 -2.54 9.36
CA VAL A 121 5.08 -2.80 10.80
C VAL A 121 6.31 -2.09 11.36
N ARG A 122 7.44 -2.13 10.65
CA ARG A 122 8.68 -1.46 11.07
C ARG A 122 8.51 0.06 11.14
N ALA A 123 7.80 0.65 10.18
CA ALA A 123 7.46 2.08 10.18
C ALA A 123 6.54 2.45 11.35
N GLN A 124 5.64 1.55 11.77
CA GLN A 124 4.84 1.76 12.97
C GLN A 124 5.65 1.67 14.27
N ARG A 125 6.64 0.78 14.35
CA ARG A 125 7.45 0.61 15.56
C ARG A 125 8.43 1.76 15.79
N ARG A 126 8.93 2.40 14.73
CA ARG A 126 9.84 3.55 14.83
C ARG A 126 9.15 4.88 15.16
N ARG A 127 7.89 4.85 15.63
CA ARG A 127 7.10 6.05 15.96
C ARG A 127 7.68 6.78 17.19
N PRO A 128 8.27 7.98 17.05
CA PRO A 128 8.55 8.84 18.20
C PRO A 128 7.22 9.33 18.78
N GLY A 129 7.13 9.49 20.10
CA GLY A 129 5.95 10.04 20.75
C GLY A 129 5.63 11.46 20.26
N ARG A 130 4.33 11.80 20.19
CA ARG A 130 3.81 13.11 19.72
C ARG A 130 4.40 14.33 20.44
N TYR A 131 5.02 14.11 21.60
CA TYR A 131 5.67 15.12 22.44
C TYR A 131 7.13 14.78 22.78
N ALA A 132 7.78 13.90 22.01
CA ALA A 132 9.15 13.49 22.31
C ALA A 132 10.13 14.68 22.36
N GLY A 133 9.95 15.68 21.49
CA GLY A 133 10.75 16.92 21.51
C GLY A 133 10.30 17.96 22.54
N LEU A 134 9.11 17.85 23.13
CA LEU A 134 8.64 18.75 24.19
C LEU A 134 8.98 18.22 25.60
N ARG A 135 9.25 16.92 25.75
CA ARG A 135 9.69 16.31 27.01
C ARG A 135 11.06 16.80 27.49
N SER A 136 11.92 17.25 26.57
CA SER A 136 13.18 17.91 26.93
C SER A 136 12.98 19.35 27.41
N LEU A 137 11.89 20.01 27.01
CA LEU A 137 11.54 21.38 27.41
C LEU A 137 10.75 21.45 28.72
N ALA A 138 10.05 20.38 29.09
CA ALA A 138 9.27 20.31 30.33
C ALA A 138 10.10 19.86 31.55
N ARG A 139 11.43 19.79 31.44
CA ARG A 139 12.33 19.32 32.50
C ARG A 139 13.06 20.46 33.23
N ASP A 140 12.80 21.71 32.84
CA ASP A 140 13.26 22.92 33.52
C ASP A 140 12.10 23.56 34.31
#